data_AF-A0A3D4AZN2-F1
#
_entry.id   AF-A0A3D4AZN2-F1
#
_cell.length_a   1.000
_cell.length_b   1.000
_cell.length_c   1.000
_cell.angle_alpha   90.00
_cell.angle_beta   90.00
_cell.angle_gamma   90.00
#
_symmetry.space_group_name_H-M   'P 1'
#
loop_
_entity.id
_entity.type
_entity.pdbx_description
1 polymer ?
#
loop_
_entity_poly.entity_id
_entity_poly.type
_entity_poly.pdbx_seq_one_letter_code
_entity_poly.pdbx_strand_id
1 'polypeptide(L)' 'MLSVGYDFIETMKIKLRDGRVFSPDFGTDSTNYIINEKAALSMGMDDPVGQPLTVWDEKGVIIGRVKDFHMQ' A
#
# COMPACT_ATOMS: atom_id res chain seq x y z
N MET A 1 5.48 15.59 -0.01
CA MET A 1 4.40 14.63 0.27
C MET A 1 4.12 13.89 -1.03
N LEU A 2 4.67 12.70 -1.22
CA LEU A 2 4.33 11.88 -2.38
C LEU A 2 3.02 11.16 -2.04
N SER A 3 1.89 11.79 -2.36
CA SER A 3 0.60 11.12 -2.33
C SER A 3 0.59 10.14 -3.50
N VAL A 4 0.93 8.88 -3.23
CA VAL A 4 0.93 7.82 -4.24
C VAL A 4 -0.54 7.44 -4.45
N GLY A 5 -1.21 8.20 -5.31
CA GLY A 5 -2.58 7.95 -5.71
C GLY A 5 -2.72 6.61 -6.44
N TYR A 6 -3.94 6.07 -6.44
CA TYR A 6 -4.38 4.89 -7.20
C TYR A 6 -3.75 4.81 -8.60
N ASP A 7 -3.67 5.94 -9.29
CA ASP A 7 -3.13 6.07 -10.65
C ASP A 7 -1.65 5.68 -10.77
N PHE A 8 -0.88 5.74 -9.68
CA PHE A 8 0.53 5.40 -9.69
C PHE A 8 0.77 3.90 -9.83
N ILE A 9 -0.08 3.06 -9.20
CA ILE A 9 0.01 1.60 -9.32
C ILE A 9 -0.31 1.16 -10.75
N GLU A 10 -1.35 1.75 -11.34
CA GLU A 10 -1.79 1.45 -12.70
C GLU A 10 -0.78 1.94 -13.75
N THR A 11 -0.29 3.18 -13.60
CA THR A 11 0.68 3.79 -14.53
C THR A 11 2.02 3.07 -14.52
N MET A 12 2.50 2.69 -13.33
CA MET A 12 3.80 2.01 -13.17
C MET A 12 3.73 0.49 -13.42
N LYS A 13 2.55 -0.05 -13.80
CA LYS A 13 2.28 -1.48 -13.98
C LYS A 13 2.75 -2.32 -12.79
N ILE A 14 2.58 -1.77 -11.60
CA ILE A 14 3.03 -2.41 -10.37
C ILE A 14 2.15 -3.63 -10.15
N LYS A 15 2.78 -4.82 -10.11
CA LYS A 15 2.04 -6.07 -9.88
C LYS A 15 1.65 -6.16 -8.41
N LEU A 16 0.36 -6.30 -8.15
CA LEU A 16 -0.15 -6.68 -6.84
C LEU A 16 0.36 -8.09 -6.51
N ARG A 17 0.92 -8.27 -5.31
CA ARG A 17 1.34 -9.58 -4.80
C ARG A 17 0.26 -10.18 -3.93
N ASP A 18 -0.29 -9.40 -3.00
CA ASP A 18 -1.34 -9.83 -2.08
C ASP A 18 -2.30 -8.68 -1.74
N GLY A 19 -3.51 -9.04 -1.34
CA GLY A 19 -4.52 -8.10 -0.86
C GLY A 19 -5.30 -7.43 -1.99
N ARG A 20 -5.58 -6.14 -1.84
CA ARG A 20 -6.36 -5.34 -2.79
C ARG A 20 -5.67 -4.01 -3.06
N VAL A 21 -5.83 -3.51 -4.30
CA VAL A 21 -5.48 -2.12 -4.62
C VAL A 21 -6.54 -1.19 -4.05
N PHE A 22 -6.19 0.10 -3.86
CA PHE A 22 -7.19 1.12 -3.64
C PHE A 22 -8.21 1.00 -4.78
N SER A 23 -9.50 1.16 -4.51
CA SER A 23 -10.48 1.30 -5.58
C SER A 23 -11.40 2.45 -5.21
N PRO A 24 -11.73 3.33 -6.17
CA PRO A 24 -12.65 4.43 -5.93
C PRO A 24 -14.05 3.95 -5.50
N ASP A 25 -14.40 2.68 -5.75
CA ASP A 25 -15.67 2.08 -5.29
C ASP A 25 -15.73 1.90 -3.76
N PHE A 26 -14.58 1.88 -3.07
CA PHE A 26 -14.50 1.69 -1.61
C PHE A 26 -14.38 3.02 -0.86
N GLY A 27 -15.09 4.06 -1.32
CA GLY A 27 -15.03 5.44 -0.85
C GLY A 27 -15.47 5.73 0.60
N THR A 28 -15.26 4.83 1.58
CA THR A 28 -15.79 5.01 2.95
C THR A 28 -14.87 4.69 4.13
N ASP A 29 -13.67 4.14 3.95
CA ASP A 29 -12.69 4.01 5.05
C ASP A 29 -11.44 4.83 4.72
N SER A 30 -11.40 6.05 5.24
CA SER A 30 -10.47 7.13 4.93
C SER A 30 -9.00 6.90 5.32
N THR A 31 -8.59 5.68 5.67
CA THR A 31 -7.20 5.41 6.08
C THR A 31 -6.81 3.96 5.79
N ASN A 32 -6.51 3.68 4.54
CA ASN A 32 -5.93 2.40 4.12
C ASN A 32 -4.55 2.64 3.51
N TYR A 33 -3.67 1.66 3.60
CA TYR A 33 -2.29 1.73 3.11
C TYR A 33 -1.97 0.57 2.18
N ILE A 34 -1.10 0.83 1.21
CA ILE A 34 -0.49 -0.21 0.36
C ILE A 34 1.01 -0.03 0.46
N ILE A 35 1.71 -1.13 0.71
CA ILE A 35 3.17 -1.12 0.82
C ILE A 35 3.80 -2.08 -0.18
N ASN A 36 5.04 -1.83 -0.59
CA ASN A 36 5.80 -2.79 -1.39
C ASN A 36 6.48 -3.83 -0.49
N GLU A 37 6.95 -4.93 -1.09
CA GLU A 37 7.72 -5.97 -0.40
C GLU A 37 8.96 -5.42 0.32
N LYS A 38 9.68 -4.48 -0.30
CA LYS A 38 10.85 -3.88 0.34
C LYS A 38 10.50 -3.04 1.56
N ALA A 39 9.42 -2.27 1.53
CA ALA A 39 8.94 -1.54 2.71
C ALA A 39 8.52 -2.52 3.80
N ALA A 40 7.79 -3.58 3.46
CA ALA A 40 7.40 -4.62 4.41
C ALA A 40 8.64 -5.25 5.09
N LEU A 41 9.66 -5.60 4.31
CA LEU A 41 10.94 -6.12 4.81
C LEU A 41 11.68 -5.12 5.70
N SER A 42 11.78 -3.85 5.28
CA SER A 42 12.41 -2.79 6.08
C SER A 42 11.65 -2.51 7.38
N MET A 43 10.35 -2.75 7.41
CA MET A 43 9.49 -2.63 8.59
C MET A 43 9.46 -3.91 9.44
N GLY A 44 10.10 -5.00 9.00
CA GLY A 44 10.07 -6.29 9.68
C GLY A 44 8.69 -6.97 9.67
N MET A 45 7.86 -6.68 8.67
CA MET A 45 6.53 -7.26 8.50
C MET A 45 6.55 -8.37 7.44
N ASP A 46 6.34 -9.61 7.85
CA ASP A 46 6.25 -10.75 6.92
C ASP A 46 4.91 -10.80 6.18
N ASP A 47 3.81 -10.58 6.91
CA ASP A 47 2.45 -10.54 6.37
C ASP A 47 1.76 -9.20 6.71
N PRO A 48 2.06 -8.13 5.95
CA PRO A 48 1.57 -6.81 6.28
C PRO A 48 0.06 -6.64 5.98
N VAL A 49 -0.55 -7.47 5.14
CA VAL A 49 -1.95 -7.29 4.73
C VAL A 49 -2.88 -7.59 5.92
N GLY A 50 -3.77 -6.66 6.22
CA GLY A 50 -4.66 -6.70 7.39
C GLY A 50 -4.02 -6.17 8.68
N GLN A 51 -2.74 -5.79 8.66
CA GLN A 51 -2.10 -5.20 9.83
C GLN A 51 -2.44 -3.71 9.97
N PRO A 52 -2.66 -3.22 11.21
CA PRO A 52 -2.79 -1.80 11.47
C PRO A 52 -1.43 -1.12 11.31
N LEU A 53 -1.42 -0.03 10.56
CA LEU A 53 -0.25 0.81 10.36
C LEU A 53 -0.59 2.24 10.76
N THR A 54 0.23 2.82 11.62
CA THR A 54 0.12 4.23 11.98
C THR A 54 1.19 5.02 11.27
N VAL A 55 0.80 5.94 10.40
CA VAL A 55 1.69 6.81 9.63
C VAL A 55 1.33 8.25 9.97
N TRP A 56 2.29 9.02 10.52
CA TRP A 56 2.08 10.44 10.86
C TRP A 56 0.84 10.70 11.75
N ASP A 57 0.63 9.88 12.78
CA ASP A 57 -0.53 9.92 13.70
C ASP A 57 -1.87 9.50 13.06
N GLU A 58 -1.88 9.14 11.78
CA GLU A 58 -3.03 8.54 11.12
C GLU A 58 -2.97 7.01 11.22
N LYS A 59 -3.96 6.44 11.89
CA LYS A 59 -4.14 4.99 11.97
C LYS A 59 -4.89 4.51 10.75
N GLY A 60 -4.31 3.58 10.02
CA GLY A 60 -4.95 2.89 8.93
C GLY A 60 -4.63 1.41 8.89
N VAL A 61 -5.16 0.72 7.89
CA VAL A 61 -4.92 -0.72 7.70
C VAL A 61 -4.22 -0.93 6.38
N ILE A 62 -3.21 -1.80 6.38
CA ILE A 62 -2.57 -2.19 5.13
C ILE A 62 -3.49 -3.15 4.40
N ILE A 63 -4.03 -2.75 3.24
CA ILE A 63 -4.98 -3.55 2.47
C ILE A 63 -4.32 -4.29 1.31
N GLY A 64 -3.09 -3.92 0.96
CA GLY A 64 -2.41 -4.46 -0.21
C GLY A 64 -0.90 -4.48 -0.06
N ARG A 65 -0.29 -5.52 -0.64
CA ARG A 65 1.15 -5.63 -0.83
C ARG A 65 1.45 -5.72 -2.31
N VAL A 66 2.31 -4.82 -2.78
CA VAL A 66 2.75 -4.78 -4.18
C VAL A 66 4.19 -5.26 -4.34
N LYS A 67 4.53 -5.74 -5.54
CA LYS A 67 5.91 -6.03 -5.90
C LYS A 67 6.72 -4.74 -5.96
N ASP A 68 7.99 -4.85 -5.60
CA ASP A 68 8.92 -3.74 -5.74
C ASP A 68 9.08 -3.33 -7.21
N PHE A 69 9.07 -2.02 -7.46
CA PHE A 69 9.30 -1.42 -8.76
C PHE A 69 10.46 -0.44 -8.60
N HIS A 70 11.49 -0.57 -9.44
CA HIS A 70 12.57 0.41 -9.47
C HIS A 70 12.07 1.67 -10.20
N MET A 71 11.89 2.77 -9.46
CA MET A 71 12.00 4.10 -10.08
C MET A 71 13.49 4.42 -10.16
N GLN A 72 14.01 4.47 -11.39
CA GLN A 72 15.37 4.94 -11.66
C GLN A 72 15.37 6.45 -11.86
#